data_AF-L7FJF0-F1
#
_entry.id   AF-L7FJF0-F1
#
_cell.length_a   1.000
_cell.length_b   1.000
_cell.length_c   1.000
_cell.angle_alpha   90.00
_cell.angle_beta   90.00
_cell.angle_gamma   90.00
#
_symmetry.space_group_name_H-M   'P 1'
#
loop_
_entity.id
_entity.type
_entity.pdbx_description
1 polymer ?
#
loop_
_entity_poly.entity_id
_entity_poly.type
_entity_poly.pdbx_seq_one_letter_code
_entity_poly.pdbx_strand_id
1 'polypeptide(L)'
;MLQYYSSLFSVIDDGSEILHMYRLTQQFIVDAFLRIETNNLNYIKSHQPKLKSELYCELQDQMNDGNNNKEAKGKRVILPSTFPNSPRNMHQKCADAMSIFFTLWTSLSFH
;
A
#
# COMPACT_ATOMS: atom_id res chain seq x y z
N MET A 1 8.84 -1.93 14.66
CA MET A 1 8.14 -3.22 14.40
C MET A 1 9.02 -4.20 13.62
N LEU A 2 9.57 -3.83 12.46
CA LEU A 2 10.47 -4.70 11.69
C LEU A 2 11.67 -5.24 12.48
N GLN A 3 12.36 -4.39 13.25
CA GLN A 3 13.50 -4.80 14.08
C GLN A 3 13.11 -5.81 15.18
N TYR A 4 11.91 -5.66 15.76
CA TYR A 4 11.37 -6.58 16.76
C TYR A 4 11.05 -7.97 16.16
N TYR A 5 10.43 -7.99 14.98
CA TYR A 5 10.19 -9.25 14.26
C TYR A 5 11.48 -9.89 13.78
N SER A 6 12.48 -9.10 13.37
CA SER A 6 13.81 -9.61 13.01
C SER A 6 14.50 -10.29 14.20
N SER A 7 14.50 -9.68 15.38
CA SER A 7 15.07 -10.29 16.59
C SER A 7 14.30 -11.54 17.03
N LEU A 8 12.98 -11.54 16.84
CA LEU A 8 12.14 -12.69 17.17
C LEU A 8 12.39 -13.86 16.21
N PHE A 9 12.62 -13.59 14.93
CA PHE A 9 12.94 -14.63 13.94
C PHE A 9 14.31 -15.23 14.19
N SER A 10 15.33 -14.43 14.52
CA SER A 10 16.66 -14.93 14.89
C SER A 10 16.63 -15.89 16.08
N VAL A 11 15.77 -15.63 17.08
CA VAL A 11 15.60 -16.52 18.25
C VAL A 11 14.88 -17.84 17.90
N ILE A 12 14.04 -17.85 16.86
CA ILE A 12 13.32 -19.05 16.40
C ILE A 12 14.27 -20.00 15.64
N ASP A 13 15.26 -19.45 14.94
CA ASP A 13 16.25 -20.18 14.12
C ASP A 13 17.23 -21.03 14.96
N ASP A 14 17.61 -20.55 16.15
CA ASP A 14 18.64 -21.16 17.02
C ASP A 14 18.23 -22.47 17.75
N GLY A 15 17.13 -23.12 17.35
CA GLY A 15 16.78 -24.47 17.84
C GLY A 15 15.40 -24.61 18.48
N SER A 16 14.39 -23.87 18.01
CA SER A 16 13.05 -23.96 18.58
C SER A 16 12.23 -25.17 18.05
N GLU A 17 11.68 -25.98 18.97
CA GLU A 17 10.63 -26.99 18.68
C GLU A 17 9.42 -26.39 17.95
N ILE A 18 9.28 -25.07 18.05
CA ILE A 18 8.25 -24.26 17.40
C ILE A 18 8.35 -24.42 15.87
N LEU A 19 9.55 -24.46 15.28
CA LEU A 19 9.75 -24.70 13.84
C LEU A 19 9.27 -26.08 13.38
N HIS A 20 9.28 -27.07 14.28
CA HIS A 20 8.87 -28.45 14.01
C HIS A 20 7.34 -28.62 13.94
N MET A 21 6.58 -27.66 14.51
CA MET A 21 5.12 -27.64 14.42
C MET A 21 4.65 -26.91 13.16
N TYR A 22 4.47 -27.65 12.06
CA TYR A 22 4.07 -27.14 10.73
C TYR A 22 2.91 -26.12 10.74
N ARG A 23 1.89 -26.34 11.57
CA ARG A 23 0.68 -25.50 11.58
C ARG A 23 0.86 -24.22 12.39
N LEU A 24 1.58 -24.32 13.52
CA LEU A 24 1.78 -23.22 14.44
C LEU A 24 2.72 -22.17 13.85
N THR A 25 3.76 -22.61 13.14
CA THR A 25 4.70 -21.74 12.42
C THR A 25 4.02 -20.96 11.31
N GLN A 26 3.20 -21.62 10.49
CA GLN A 26 2.44 -20.97 9.43
C GLN A 26 1.52 -19.88 9.99
N GLN A 27 0.79 -20.19 11.07
CA GLN A 27 -0.10 -19.21 11.69
C GLN A 27 0.67 -18.03 12.30
N PHE A 28 1.82 -18.30 12.93
CA PHE A 28 2.69 -17.27 13.49
C PHE A 28 3.26 -16.33 12.42
N ILE A 29 3.75 -16.87 11.30
CA ILE A 29 4.28 -16.09 10.18
C ILE A 29 3.18 -15.21 9.57
N VAL A 30 1.98 -15.77 9.37
CA VAL A 30 0.84 -15.01 8.84
C VAL A 30 0.39 -13.90 9.80
N ASP A 31 0.34 -14.16 11.11
CA ASP A 31 -0.01 -13.13 12.10
C ASP A 31 1.04 -12.00 12.15
N ALA A 32 2.33 -12.37 12.10
CA ALA A 32 3.43 -11.40 12.05
C ALA A 32 3.32 -10.50 10.80
N PHE A 33 3.07 -11.10 9.63
CA PHE A 33 2.84 -10.35 8.39
C PHE A 33 1.64 -9.41 8.50
N LEU A 34 0.50 -9.91 8.99
CA LEU A 34 -0.72 -9.12 9.12
C LEU A 34 -0.54 -7.92 10.06
N ARG A 35 0.20 -8.10 11.16
CA ARG A 35 0.50 -7.01 12.10
C ARG A 35 1.37 -5.93 11.48
N ILE A 36 2.40 -6.31 10.72
CA ILE A 36 3.26 -5.37 9.99
C ILE A 36 2.42 -4.59 8.98
N GLU A 37 1.59 -5.30 8.20
CA GLU A 37 0.77 -4.67 7.17
C GLU A 37 -0.29 -3.73 7.76
N THR A 38 -0.92 -4.14 8.85
CA THR A 38 -1.87 -3.31 9.58
C THR A 38 -1.19 -2.05 10.14
N ASN A 39 0.05 -2.16 10.62
CA ASN A 39 0.83 -1.01 11.07
C ASN A 39 1.14 -0.04 9.91
N ASN A 40 1.54 -0.54 8.75
CA ASN A 40 1.74 0.25 7.54
C ASN A 40 0.46 0.96 7.09
N LEU A 41 -0.67 0.25 7.09
CA LEU A 41 -1.98 0.82 6.74
C LEU A 41 -2.40 1.91 7.72
N ASN A 42 -2.18 1.72 9.02
CA ASN A 42 -2.45 2.74 10.04
C ASN A 42 -1.52 3.94 9.91
N TYR A 43 -0.25 3.73 9.56
CA TYR A 43 0.68 4.80 9.24
C TYR A 43 0.20 5.62 8.04
N ILE A 44 -0.17 4.96 6.94
CA ILE A 44 -0.73 5.63 5.76
C ILE A 44 -2.01 6.37 6.14
N LYS A 45 -2.95 5.73 6.82
CA LYS A 45 -4.23 6.35 7.24
C LYS A 45 -4.04 7.58 8.15
N SER A 46 -3.03 7.59 9.02
CA SER A 46 -2.76 8.72 9.93
C SER A 46 -1.97 9.86 9.26
N HIS A 47 -1.12 9.57 8.28
CA HIS A 47 -0.33 10.57 7.56
C HIS A 47 -1.05 11.14 6.34
N GLN A 48 -1.93 10.36 5.70
CA GLN A 48 -2.79 10.80 4.60
C GLN A 48 -3.58 12.08 4.88
N PRO A 49 -4.26 12.26 6.04
CA PRO A 49 -5.03 13.47 6.29
C PRO A 49 -4.15 14.71 6.47
N LYS A 50 -2.86 14.60 6.78
CA LYS A 50 -1.95 15.75 6.82
C LYS A 50 -1.52 16.16 5.41
N LEU A 51 -1.03 15.19 4.64
CA LEU A 51 -0.60 15.40 3.25
C LEU A 51 -1.77 15.82 2.35
N LYS A 52 -2.97 15.32 2.65
CA LYS A 52 -4.19 15.67 1.93
C LYS A 52 -5.01 16.75 2.61
N SER A 53 -4.80 17.15 3.87
CA SER A 53 -5.51 18.33 4.39
C SER A 53 -5.06 19.55 3.63
N GLU A 54 -3.77 19.68 3.35
CA GLU A 54 -3.23 20.77 2.54
C GLU A 54 -3.81 20.73 1.13
N LEU A 55 -3.72 19.57 0.44
CA LEU A 55 -4.25 19.43 -0.92
C LEU A 55 -5.79 19.53 -0.99
N TYR A 56 -6.51 19.05 0.03
CA TYR A 56 -7.97 19.21 0.12
C TYR A 56 -8.34 20.63 0.50
N CYS A 57 -7.59 21.35 1.34
CA CYS A 57 -7.80 22.77 1.61
C CYS A 57 -7.61 23.56 0.32
N GLU A 58 -6.50 23.37 -0.39
CA GLU A 58 -6.25 24.03 -1.68
C GLU A 58 -7.31 23.69 -2.74
N LEU A 59 -7.67 22.41 -2.90
CA LEU A 59 -8.73 22.00 -3.83
C LEU A 59 -10.11 22.48 -3.38
N GLN A 60 -10.38 22.52 -2.08
CA GLN A 60 -11.64 23.00 -1.51
C GLN A 60 -11.75 24.51 -1.69
N ASP A 61 -10.67 25.26 -1.57
CA ASP A 61 -10.63 26.69 -1.85
C ASP A 61 -10.87 26.94 -3.35
N GLN A 62 -10.23 26.17 -4.24
CA GLN A 62 -10.50 26.24 -5.69
C GLN A 62 -11.92 25.80 -6.09
N MET A 63 -12.53 24.85 -5.36
CA MET A 63 -13.90 24.37 -5.64
C MET A 63 -14.98 25.24 -4.98
N ASN A 64 -14.68 25.91 -3.86
CA ASN A 64 -15.62 26.80 -3.17
C ASN A 64 -15.90 28.09 -3.94
N ASP A 65 -15.10 28.42 -4.96
CA ASP A 65 -15.44 29.45 -5.93
C ASP A 65 -16.62 29.06 -6.84
N GLY A 66 -17.13 27.81 -6.77
CA GLY A 66 -18.12 27.30 -7.72
C GLY A 66 -19.35 26.58 -7.18
N ASN A 67 -19.34 25.85 -6.05
CA ASN A 67 -20.57 25.16 -5.64
C ASN A 67 -20.62 24.70 -4.17
N ASN A 68 -21.64 25.17 -3.45
CA ASN A 68 -21.94 24.89 -2.05
C ASN A 68 -22.63 23.52 -1.88
N ASN A 69 -21.86 22.42 -1.75
CA ASN A 69 -22.42 21.23 -1.11
C ASN A 69 -21.33 20.34 -0.47
N LYS A 70 -21.09 20.54 0.83
CA LYS A 70 -20.01 19.91 1.62
C LYS A 70 -20.47 18.76 2.51
N GLU A 71 -21.57 18.09 2.18
CA GLU A 71 -22.08 16.99 3.02
C GLU A 71 -21.94 15.63 2.33
N ALA A 72 -21.34 14.68 3.07
CA ALA A 72 -21.36 13.23 2.80
C ALA A 72 -20.38 12.63 1.77
N LYS A 73 -19.09 13.05 1.74
CA LYS A 73 -18.03 12.16 1.21
C LYS A 73 -17.15 11.66 2.34
N GLY A 74 -17.42 10.42 2.79
CA GLY A 74 -16.58 9.72 3.77
C GLY A 74 -15.10 9.76 3.37
N LYS A 75 -14.21 9.89 4.38
CA LYS A 75 -12.76 10.02 4.19
C LYS A 75 -12.21 8.89 3.31
N ARG A 76 -11.96 9.17 2.03
CA ARG A 76 -11.37 8.23 1.08
C ARG A 76 -9.87 8.10 1.37
N VAL A 77 -9.47 7.06 2.09
CA VAL A 77 -8.04 6.72 2.25
C VAL A 77 -7.56 6.15 0.93
N ILE A 78 -6.75 6.92 0.20
CA ILE A 78 -6.15 6.47 -1.05
C ILE A 78 -4.84 5.79 -0.73
N LEU A 79 -4.77 4.48 -0.92
CA LEU A 79 -3.50 3.77 -0.79
C LEU A 79 -2.54 4.24 -1.90
N PRO A 80 -1.26 4.52 -1.56
CA PRO A 80 -0.24 4.79 -2.56
C PRO A 80 -0.08 3.59 -3.49
N SER A 81 0.37 3.84 -4.72
CA SER A 81 0.56 2.80 -5.72
C SER A 81 1.66 1.79 -5.35
N THR A 82 2.57 2.18 -4.46
CA THR A 82 3.61 1.32 -3.88
C THR A 82 3.03 0.21 -3.00
N PHE A 83 1.76 0.29 -2.59
CA PHE A 83 1.14 -0.77 -1.78
C PHE A 83 0.81 -1.98 -2.66
N PRO A 84 1.41 -3.16 -2.42
CA PRO A 84 1.15 -4.35 -3.21
C PRO A 84 -0.34 -4.71 -3.17
N ASN A 85 -0.87 -5.19 -4.29
CA ASN A 85 -2.28 -5.59 -4.45
C ASN A 85 -3.34 -4.49 -4.18
N SER A 86 -2.95 -3.22 -4.04
CA SER A 86 -3.91 -2.11 -4.09
C SER A 86 -4.53 -1.98 -5.48
N PRO A 87 -5.80 -1.57 -5.61
CA PRO A 87 -6.39 -1.23 -6.91
C PRO A 87 -5.53 -0.25 -7.71
N ARG A 88 -4.84 0.70 -7.05
CA ARG A 88 -3.95 1.66 -7.72
C ARG A 88 -2.67 1.00 -8.25
N ASN A 89 -2.07 0.08 -7.49
CA ASN A 89 -0.91 -0.69 -7.91
C ASN A 89 -1.21 -1.54 -9.16
N MET A 90 -2.38 -2.18 -9.20
CA MET A 90 -2.81 -2.95 -10.36
C MET A 90 -2.98 -2.06 -11.60
N HIS A 91 -3.65 -0.92 -11.47
CA HIS A 91 -3.79 0.02 -12.59
C HIS A 91 -2.45 0.53 -13.09
N GLN A 92 -1.50 0.85 -12.19
CA GLN A 92 -0.17 1.30 -12.60
C GLN A 92 0.59 0.21 -13.34
N LYS A 93 0.56 -1.05 -12.85
CA LYS A 93 1.19 -2.18 -13.54
C LYS A 93 0.57 -2.42 -14.91
N CYS A 94 -0.76 -2.28 -15.05
CA CYS A 94 -1.41 -2.38 -16.35
C CYS A 94 -0.98 -1.26 -17.31
N ALA A 95 -0.90 -0.01 -16.82
CA ALA A 95 -0.45 1.11 -17.64
C ALA A 95 1.02 0.96 -18.07
N ASP A 96 1.88 0.47 -17.18
CA ASP A 96 3.30 0.22 -17.46
C ASP A 96 3.46 -0.89 -18.51
N ALA A 97 2.75 -2.02 -18.34
CA ALA A 97 2.72 -3.08 -19.35
C ALA A 97 2.23 -2.59 -20.72
N MET A 98 1.20 -1.74 -20.74
CA MET A 98 0.69 -1.14 -21.97
C MET A 98 1.70 -0.20 -22.61
N SER A 99 2.43 0.58 -21.81
CA SER A 99 3.51 1.44 -22.30
C SER A 99 4.62 0.62 -22.94
N ILE A 100 5.05 -0.46 -22.29
CA ILE A 100 6.07 -1.37 -22.85
C ILE A 100 5.59 -1.98 -24.17
N PHE A 101 4.35 -2.46 -24.20
CA PHE A 101 3.75 -3.01 -25.43
C PHE A 101 3.71 -1.97 -26.56
N PHE A 102 3.26 -0.76 -26.25
CA PHE A 102 3.22 0.33 -27.23
C PHE A 102 4.62 0.68 -27.75
N THR A 103 5.61 0.79 -26.87
CA THR A 103 7.00 1.08 -27.26
C THR A 103 7.56 -0.03 -28.17
N LEU A 104 7.35 -1.30 -27.84
CA LEU A 104 7.77 -2.42 -28.68
C LEU A 104 7.09 -2.41 -30.05
N TRP A 105 5.79 -2.12 -30.08
CA TRP A 105 5.02 -2.04 -31.33
C TRP A 105 5.53 -0.90 -32.22
N THR A 106 5.74 0.29 -31.65
CA THR A 106 6.29 1.44 -32.40
C THR A 106 7.73 1.22 -32.88
N SER A 107 8.55 0.52 -32.10
CA SER A 107 9.92 0.16 -32.50
C SER A 107 9.96 -0.88 -33.63
N LEU A 108 8.97 -1.78 -33.69
CA LEU A 108 8.87 -2.80 -34.74
C LEU A 108 8.27 -2.25 -36.03
N SER A 109 7.36 -1.27 -35.95
CA SER A 109 6.78 -0.61 -37.12
C SER A 109 7.68 0.45 -37.77
N PHE A 110 8.78 0.85 -37.12
CA PHE A 110 9.78 1.78 -37.66
C PHE A 110 11.03 1.10 -38.24
N HIS A 111 11.03 -0.24 -38.34
CA HIS A 111 11.99 -1.02 -39.10
C HIS A 111 11.30 -1.58 -40.36
#